data_AF-A0A7D4U8H7-F1
#
_entry.id   AF-A0A7D4U8H7-F1
#
_cell.length_a   1.000
_cell.length_b   1.000
_cell.length_c   1.000
_cell.angle_alpha   90.00
_cell.angle_beta   90.00
_cell.angle_gamma   90.00
#
_symmetry.space_group_name_H-M   'P 1'
#
loop_
_entity.id
_entity.type
_entity.pdbx_description
1 polymer ?
#
loop_
_entity_poly.entity_id
_entity_poly.type
_entity_poly.pdbx_seq_one_letter_code
_entity_poly.pdbx_strand_id
1 'polypeptide(L)'
;MENKSFITLFIDDDPQPIGTYPAPVSFELDTKKLTDGKHTLKVVSKDHKGKEGIKTIPFIVRNGPAIAVEGLRKDEVVDGVLPLMINAYGKGDQKTFMLQGSETPHSMPFWIIILLIAFTAWAVYYHITSGQMPLFK
;
A
#
# COMPACT_ATOMS: atom_id res chain seq x y z
N MET A 1 -40.49 7.85 -22.75
CA MET A 1 -40.21 7.05 -21.54
C MET A 1 -38.72 6.75 -21.57
N GLU A 2 -37.97 7.13 -20.52
CA GLU A 2 -36.54 6.84 -20.46
C GLU A 2 -36.32 5.31 -20.44
N ASN A 3 -35.59 4.79 -21.43
CA ASN A 3 -35.19 3.38 -21.48
C ASN A 3 -34.13 3.12 -20.42
N LYS A 4 -34.55 2.98 -19.16
CA LYS A 4 -33.65 2.63 -18.05
C LYS A 4 -33.44 1.13 -18.03
N SER A 5 -32.20 0.73 -18.26
CA SER A 5 -31.76 -0.64 -17.98
C SER A 5 -31.45 -0.79 -16.49
N PHE A 6 -31.74 -1.96 -15.93
CA PHE A 6 -31.41 -2.29 -14.56
C PHE A 6 -30.32 -3.35 -14.51
N ILE A 7 -29.46 -3.29 -13.50
CA ILE A 7 -28.38 -4.23 -13.25
C ILE A 7 -28.60 -4.82 -11.85
N THR A 8 -28.70 -6.14 -11.78
CA THR A 8 -28.78 -6.91 -10.54
C THR A 8 -27.47 -7.65 -10.32
N LEU A 9 -26.91 -7.52 -9.12
CA LEU A 9 -25.62 -8.10 -8.75
C LEU A 9 -25.82 -9.26 -7.77
N PHE A 10 -25.11 -10.37 -8.00
CA PHE A 10 -25.09 -11.56 -7.16
C PHE A 10 -23.64 -11.95 -6.87
N ILE A 11 -23.39 -12.47 -5.67
CA ILE A 11 -22.10 -13.07 -5.30
C ILE A 11 -22.29 -14.57 -5.17
N ASP A 12 -21.36 -15.30 -5.77
CA ASP A 12 -21.34 -16.76 -5.83
C ASP A 12 -22.67 -17.30 -6.38
N ASP A 13 -23.12 -18.43 -5.81
CA ASP A 13 -24.39 -19.05 -6.12
C ASP A 13 -25.51 -18.61 -5.13
N ASP A 14 -25.33 -17.47 -4.45
CA ASP A 14 -26.35 -16.94 -3.54
C ASP A 14 -27.59 -16.49 -4.33
N PRO A 15 -28.79 -17.01 -4.03
CA PRO A 15 -30.03 -16.57 -4.67
C PRO A 15 -30.41 -15.12 -4.32
N GLN A 16 -29.88 -14.56 -3.23
CA GLN A 16 -30.15 -13.17 -2.84
C GLN A 16 -29.22 -12.21 -3.61
N PRO A 17 -29.80 -11.23 -4.34
CA PRO A 17 -28.98 -10.21 -4.96
C PRO A 17 -28.43 -9.26 -3.90
N ILE A 18 -27.18 -8.81 -4.07
CA ILE A 18 -26.62 -7.72 -3.26
C ILE A 18 -27.43 -6.44 -3.46
N GLY A 19 -27.93 -6.23 -4.67
CA GLY A 19 -28.74 -5.08 -5.02
C GLY A 19 -29.12 -5.04 -6.50
N THR A 20 -30.11 -4.19 -6.80
CA THR A 20 -30.52 -3.84 -8.17
C THR A 20 -30.45 -2.34 -8.35
N TYR A 21 -29.78 -1.91 -9.42
CA TYR A 21 -29.47 -0.50 -9.67
C TYR A 21 -29.77 -0.11 -11.12
N PRO A 22 -30.14 1.14 -11.40
CA PRO A 22 -30.22 1.62 -12.78
C PRO A 22 -28.82 1.74 -13.39
N ALA A 23 -28.68 1.40 -14.67
CA ALA A 23 -27.42 1.54 -15.40
C ALA A 23 -27.20 2.99 -15.88
N PRO A 24 -25.95 3.49 -15.91
CA PRO A 24 -24.72 2.90 -15.35
C PRO A 24 -24.67 3.04 -13.81
N VAL A 25 -24.04 2.08 -13.13
CA VAL A 25 -23.86 2.08 -11.67
C VAL A 25 -22.38 1.92 -11.30
N SER A 26 -21.94 2.66 -10.28
CA SER A 26 -20.70 2.40 -9.55
C SER A 26 -21.05 1.71 -8.23
N PHE A 27 -20.42 0.57 -7.95
CA PHE A 27 -20.70 -0.25 -6.78
C PHE A 27 -19.40 -0.62 -6.06
N GLU A 28 -19.38 -0.40 -4.74
CA GLU A 28 -18.25 -0.76 -3.89
C GLU A 28 -18.49 -2.12 -3.23
N LEU A 29 -17.66 -3.10 -3.57
CA LEU A 29 -17.72 -4.44 -2.97
C LEU A 29 -16.84 -4.52 -1.72
N ASP A 30 -17.47 -4.64 -0.55
CA ASP A 30 -16.75 -4.89 0.71
C ASP A 30 -16.32 -6.36 0.81
N THR A 31 -15.10 -6.63 0.36
CA THR A 31 -14.50 -7.98 0.39
C THR A 31 -14.18 -8.49 1.80
N LYS A 32 -14.19 -7.64 2.84
CA LYS A 32 -13.92 -8.07 4.23
C LYS A 32 -15.03 -8.96 4.80
N LYS A 33 -16.22 -8.87 4.22
CA LYS A 33 -17.39 -9.69 4.59
C LYS A 33 -17.43 -11.04 3.87
N LEU A 34 -16.57 -11.21 2.87
CA LEU A 34 -16.44 -12.46 2.14
C LEU A 34 -15.37 -13.34 2.80
N THR A 35 -15.56 -14.65 2.69
CA THR A 35 -14.57 -15.64 3.12
C THR A 35 -13.35 -15.63 2.21
N ASP A 36 -12.25 -16.22 2.66
CA ASP A 36 -11.10 -16.42 1.80
C ASP A 36 -11.37 -17.55 0.79
N GLY A 37 -11.01 -17.33 -0.46
CA GLY A 37 -11.21 -18.34 -1.50
C GLY A 37 -11.58 -17.78 -2.86
N LYS A 38 -12.02 -18.68 -3.75
CA LYS A 38 -12.54 -18.33 -5.07
C LYS A 38 -13.99 -17.90 -4.93
N HIS A 39 -14.30 -16.76 -5.50
CA HIS A 39 -15.64 -16.19 -5.54
C HIS A 39 -16.01 -15.82 -6.97
N THR A 40 -17.30 -15.62 -7.21
CA THR A 40 -17.83 -15.30 -8.52
C THR A 40 -18.80 -14.13 -8.43
N LEU A 41 -18.56 -13.05 -9.18
CA LEU A 41 -19.52 -11.96 -9.31
C LEU A 41 -20.39 -12.22 -10.54
N LYS A 42 -21.70 -12.42 -10.33
CA LYS A 42 -22.69 -12.56 -11.39
C LYS A 42 -23.47 -11.28 -11.55
N VAL A 43 -23.41 -10.72 -12.75
CA VAL A 43 -24.07 -9.47 -13.14
C VAL A 43 -25.18 -9.82 -14.12
N VAL A 44 -26.42 -9.51 -13.76
CA VAL A 44 -27.59 -9.70 -14.61
C VAL A 44 -28.10 -8.32 -15.02
N SER A 45 -28.02 -7.99 -16.30
CA SER A 45 -28.56 -6.76 -16.86
C SER A 45 -29.89 -7.04 -17.53
N LYS A 46 -30.90 -6.19 -17.26
CA LYS A 46 -32.22 -6.25 -17.87
C LYS A 46 -32.51 -4.95 -18.61
N ASP A 47 -32.72 -5.06 -19.92
CA ASP A 47 -33.04 -3.92 -20.77
C ASP A 47 -34.55 -3.58 -20.73
N HIS A 48 -34.93 -2.41 -21.23
CA HIS A 48 -36.31 -1.92 -21.31
C HIS A 48 -37.25 -2.85 -22.09
N LYS A 49 -36.72 -3.67 -23.00
CA LYS A 49 -37.47 -4.70 -23.77
C LYS A 49 -37.57 -6.05 -23.05
N GLY A 50 -37.08 -6.15 -21.80
CA GLY A 50 -37.07 -7.37 -21.02
C GLY A 50 -35.99 -8.38 -21.40
N LYS A 51 -35.08 -8.03 -22.33
CA LYS A 51 -33.95 -8.88 -22.69
C LYS A 51 -32.93 -8.86 -21.55
N GLU A 52 -32.51 -10.05 -21.13
CA GLU A 52 -31.55 -10.22 -20.05
C GLU A 52 -30.17 -10.61 -20.60
N GLY A 53 -29.12 -10.03 -20.05
CA GLY A 53 -27.73 -10.37 -20.31
C GLY A 53 -27.04 -10.75 -19.01
N ILE A 54 -26.34 -11.88 -18.99
CA ILE A 54 -25.66 -12.40 -17.80
C ILE A 54 -24.15 -12.37 -18.05
N LYS A 55 -23.39 -11.82 -17.11
CA LYS A 55 -21.93 -11.86 -17.11
C LYS A 55 -21.42 -12.38 -15.77
N THR A 56 -20.49 -13.32 -15.82
CA THR A 56 -19.93 -13.98 -14.65
C THR A 56 -18.43 -13.71 -14.60
N ILE A 57 -17.94 -13.21 -13.46
CA ILE A 57 -16.54 -12.78 -13.28
C ILE A 57 -15.95 -13.50 -12.07
N PRO A 58 -15.01 -14.46 -12.26
CA PRO A 58 -14.34 -15.11 -11.14
C PRO A 58 -13.28 -14.19 -10.53
N PHE A 59 -13.18 -14.19 -9.20
CA PHE A 59 -12.15 -13.47 -8.44
C PHE A 59 -11.73 -14.26 -7.20
N ILE A 60 -10.65 -13.85 -6.54
CA ILE A 60 -10.13 -14.53 -5.34
C ILE A 60 -10.04 -13.52 -4.20
N VAL A 61 -10.64 -13.85 -3.07
CA VAL A 61 -10.57 -13.07 -1.83
C VAL A 61 -9.48 -13.67 -0.93
N ARG A 62 -8.66 -12.78 -0.35
CA ARG A 62 -7.58 -13.11 0.60
C ARG A 62 -7.55 -12.06 1.71
N ASN A 63 -8.35 -12.28 2.74
CA ASN A 63 -8.42 -11.48 3.96
C ASN A 63 -7.53 -12.05 5.08
N GLY A 64 -7.17 -13.33 5.01
CA GLY A 64 -6.25 -14.00 5.92
C GLY A 64 -4.78 -13.57 5.78
N PRO A 65 -3.89 -14.10 6.65
CA PRO A 65 -2.47 -13.78 6.62
C PRO A 65 -1.83 -14.23 5.30
N ALA A 66 -0.91 -13.42 4.79
CA ALA A 66 -0.11 -13.78 3.64
C ALA A 66 1.04 -14.70 4.08
N ILE A 67 1.19 -15.85 3.44
CA ILE A 67 2.28 -16.79 3.71
C ILE A 67 3.31 -16.66 2.58
N ALA A 68 4.57 -16.47 2.96
CA ALA A 68 5.72 -16.50 2.04
C ALA A 68 6.59 -17.70 2.40
N VAL A 69 6.93 -18.50 1.39
CA VAL A 69 7.85 -19.64 1.54
C VAL A 69 9.06 -19.34 0.67
N GLU A 70 10.24 -19.33 1.30
CA GLU A 70 11.53 -19.22 0.65
C GLU A 70 12.26 -20.56 0.72
N GLY A 71 13.09 -20.82 -0.29
CA GLY A 71 13.82 -22.09 -0.42
C GLY A 71 13.12 -23.13 -1.30
N LEU A 72 11.90 -22.90 -1.77
CA LEU A 72 11.21 -23.77 -2.74
C LEU A 72 10.38 -22.95 -3.74
N ARG A 73 10.51 -23.26 -5.03
CA ARG A 73 9.74 -22.62 -6.11
C ARG A 73 8.58 -23.50 -6.55
N LYS A 74 7.58 -22.86 -7.19
CA LYS A 74 6.45 -23.57 -7.78
C LYS A 74 6.97 -24.53 -8.86
N ASP A 75 6.51 -25.79 -8.78
CA ASP A 75 6.81 -26.87 -9.73
C ASP A 75 8.31 -27.26 -9.79
N GLU A 76 9.09 -26.94 -8.75
CA GLU A 76 10.51 -27.30 -8.65
C GLU A 76 10.68 -28.80 -8.30
N VAL A 77 11.59 -29.48 -8.99
CA VAL A 77 11.98 -30.86 -8.68
C VAL A 77 13.20 -30.82 -7.76
N VAL A 78 13.04 -31.33 -6.54
CA VAL A 78 14.08 -31.29 -5.49
C VAL A 78 14.44 -32.71 -5.04
N ASP A 79 15.66 -32.91 -4.57
CA ASP A 79 16.16 -34.17 -4.02
C ASP A 79 16.94 -33.91 -2.72
N GLY A 80 16.89 -34.84 -1.78
CA GLY A 80 17.57 -34.73 -0.47
C GLY A 80 16.90 -33.79 0.54
N VAL A 81 17.70 -33.03 1.29
CA VAL A 81 17.26 -32.15 2.38
C VAL A 81 17.37 -30.68 1.96
N LEU A 82 16.25 -29.97 1.98
CA LEU A 82 16.13 -28.59 1.53
C LEU A 82 15.77 -27.65 2.69
N PRO A 83 16.58 -26.64 3.01
CA PRO A 83 16.23 -25.65 4.03
C PRO A 83 15.12 -24.74 3.51
N LEU A 84 14.02 -24.66 4.25
CA LEU A 84 12.90 -23.77 3.95
C LEU A 84 12.75 -22.70 5.03
N MET A 85 12.42 -21.48 4.60
CA MET A 85 12.01 -20.40 5.49
C MET A 85 10.56 -20.05 5.20
N ILE A 86 9.71 -20.10 6.24
CA ILE A 86 8.28 -19.84 6.13
C ILE A 86 7.95 -18.62 6.98
N ASN A 87 7.40 -17.59 6.34
CA ASN A 87 6.98 -16.34 6.96
C ASN A 87 5.46 -16.17 6.83
N ALA A 88 4.80 -15.68 7.88
CA ALA A 88 3.39 -15.34 7.86
C ALA A 88 3.21 -13.88 8.25
N TYR A 89 2.58 -13.11 7.36
CA TYR A 89 2.30 -11.69 7.55
C TYR A 89 0.81 -11.53 7.80
N GLY A 90 0.44 -11.09 9.00
CA GLY A 90 -0.92 -10.66 9.28
C GLY A 90 -1.28 -9.46 8.40
N LYS A 91 -2.46 -9.48 7.79
CA LYS A 91 -3.03 -8.31 7.10
C LYS A 91 -3.56 -7.35 8.17
N GLY A 92 -2.65 -6.81 8.98
CA GLY A 92 -2.93 -5.81 10.00
C GLY A 92 -3.48 -4.53 9.37
N ASP A 93 -4.18 -3.73 10.19
CA ASP A 93 -4.81 -2.49 9.74
C ASP A 93 -3.76 -1.59 9.05
N GLN A 94 -3.90 -1.40 7.73
CA GLN A 94 -2.96 -0.65 6.89
C GLN A 94 -2.86 0.85 7.26
N LYS A 95 -3.61 1.28 8.29
CA LYS A 95 -3.67 2.67 8.75
C LYS A 95 -2.44 3.09 9.54
N THR A 96 -1.65 2.15 10.04
CA THR A 96 -0.44 2.46 10.81
C THR A 96 0.75 1.75 10.19
N PHE A 97 1.30 2.33 9.12
CA PHE A 97 2.66 2.03 8.69
C PHE A 97 3.62 2.64 9.73
N MET A 98 3.81 1.94 10.85
CA MET A 98 4.79 2.34 11.86
C MET A 98 6.19 1.95 11.37
N LEU A 99 6.83 2.84 10.63
CA LEU A 99 8.29 2.83 10.46
C LEU A 99 8.93 3.20 11.80
N GLN A 100 8.99 2.28 12.75
CA GLN A 100 9.72 2.51 13.98
C GLN A 100 11.21 2.26 13.73
N GLY A 101 11.99 3.35 13.67
CA GLY A 101 13.46 3.30 13.74
C GLY A 101 14.16 2.93 12.43
N SER A 102 13.98 3.73 11.38
CA SER A 102 14.87 3.71 10.20
C SER A 102 16.08 4.65 10.34
N GLU A 103 16.23 5.31 11.49
CA GLU A 103 17.32 6.25 11.74
C GLU A 103 18.26 5.66 12.80
N THR A 104 19.49 5.32 12.39
CA THR A 104 20.59 5.15 13.34
C THR A 104 20.88 6.53 13.94
N PRO A 105 20.74 6.75 15.26
CA PRO A 105 21.11 8.02 15.85
C PRO A 105 22.63 8.17 15.74
N HIS A 106 23.10 8.92 14.74
CA HIS A 106 24.51 9.25 14.63
C HIS A 106 24.73 10.61 15.31
N SER A 107 25.64 10.65 16.28
CA SER A 107 26.06 11.91 16.90
C SER A 107 26.66 12.83 15.83
N MET A 108 26.46 14.15 15.99
CA MET A 108 27.05 15.13 15.07
C MET A 108 28.55 14.89 14.91
N PRO A 109 29.06 14.76 13.67
CA PRO A 109 30.47 14.54 13.45
C PRO A 109 31.34 15.64 14.06
N PHE A 110 32.43 15.25 14.72
CA PHE A 110 33.33 16.18 15.43
C PHE A 110 33.89 17.30 14.54
N TRP A 111 34.02 17.07 13.23
CA TRP A 111 34.51 18.07 12.28
C TRP A 111 33.60 19.31 12.16
N ILE A 112 32.29 19.18 12.40
CA ILE A 112 31.37 20.34 12.42
C ILE A 112 31.73 21.29 13.57
N ILE A 113 32.08 20.74 14.73
CA ILE A 113 32.49 21.52 15.91
C ILE A 113 33.83 22.22 15.61
N ILE A 114 34.78 21.52 14.99
CA ILE A 114 36.06 22.12 14.56
C ILE A 114 35.82 23.29 13.61
N LEU A 115 34.94 23.13 12.61
CA LEU A 115 34.62 24.19 11.66
C LEU A 115 33.99 25.41 12.36
N LEU A 116 33.11 25.18 13.34
CA LEU A 116 32.45 26.25 14.09
C LEU A 116 33.44 27.02 14.97
N ILE A 117 34.40 26.33 15.60
CA ILE A 117 35.49 26.94 16.34
C ILE A 117 36.42 27.73 15.40
N ALA A 118 36.77 27.17 14.25
CA ALA A 118 37.63 27.85 13.27
C ALA A 118 36.96 29.12 12.72
N PHE A 119 35.67 29.04 12.38
CA PHE A 119 34.90 30.18 11.88
C PHE A 119 34.78 31.29 12.92
N THR A 120 34.48 30.93 14.17
CA THR A 120 34.39 31.92 15.27
C THR A 120 35.73 32.57 15.57
N ALA A 121 36.81 31.80 15.63
CA ALA A 121 38.16 32.34 15.80
C ALA A 121 38.57 33.28 14.65
N TRP A 122 38.26 32.91 13.40
CA TRP A 122 38.50 33.74 12.24
C TRP A 122 37.70 35.04 12.26
N ALA A 123 36.41 34.99 12.62
CA ALA A 123 35.56 36.17 12.72
C ALA A 123 36.08 37.14 13.79
N VAL A 124 36.48 36.63 14.96
CA VAL A 124 37.09 37.45 16.02
C VAL A 124 38.40 38.08 15.54
N TYR A 125 39.29 37.30 14.92
CA TYR A 125 40.53 37.81 14.35
C TYR A 125 40.28 38.94 13.34
N TYR A 126 39.32 38.74 12.42
CA TYR A 126 38.95 39.71 11.40
C TYR A 126 38.39 40.99 12.03
N HIS A 127 37.54 40.90 13.06
CA HIS A 127 37.03 42.06 13.77
C HIS A 127 38.13 42.86 14.48
N ILE A 128 39.08 42.20 15.13
CA ILE A 128 40.19 42.89 15.81
C ILE A 128 41.09 43.59 14.79
N THR A 129 41.49 42.89 13.73
CA THR A 129 42.41 43.44 12.72
C THR A 129 41.78 44.55 11.88
N SER A 130 40.51 44.42 11.49
CA SER A 130 39.78 45.48 10.78
C SER A 130 39.56 46.73 11.64
N GLY A 131 39.40 46.57 12.97
CA GLY A 131 39.32 47.69 13.91
C GLY A 131 40.66 48.37 14.24
N GLN A 132 41.79 47.72 13.96
CA GLN A 132 43.14 48.26 14.20
C GLN A 132 43.73 49.04 13.02
N MET A 133 43.01 49.15 11.90
CA MET A 133 43.42 50.04 10.80
C MET A 133 43.26 51.50 11.26
N PRO A 134 44.33 52.30 11.35
CA PRO A 134 44.19 53.71 11.68
C PRO A 134 43.39 54.40 10.59
N LEU A 135 42.17 54.84 10.94
CA LEU A 135 41.36 55.72 10.11
C LEU A 135 41.99 57.12 10.10
N PHE A 136 43.13 57.36 9.46
CA PHE A 136 43.50 58.71 9.03
C PHE A 136 44.49 58.73 7.87
N LYS A 137 44.15 59.55 6.88
CA LYS A 137 45.01 60.67 6.51
C LYS A 137 44.36 61.94 7.03
#